data_AF-A0A3M0CGR2-F1
#
_entry.id   AF-A0A3M0CGR2-F1
#
_cell.length_a   1.000
_cell.length_b   1.000
_cell.length_c   1.000
_cell.angle_alpha   90.00
_cell.angle_beta   90.00
_cell.angle_gamma   90.00
#
_symmetry.space_group_name_H-M   'P 1'
#
loop_
_entity.id
_entity.type
_entity.pdbx_description
1 polymer ?
#
loop_
_entity_poly.entity_id
_entity_poly.type
_entity_poly.pdbx_seq_one_letter_code
_entity_poly.pdbx_strand_id
1 'polypeptide(L)'
;MIPGYVDFEFDLPNALLSHLIGVLDEMDPALLDPENLTSIPEAQGVYQLFLDGNLVYIGKTDAEAGLRKRLGRHALKIMHRVGLDTARVSFKAVRIYVFTAVDLESQLIRHYGGLRQVSWNGSGFGSNDPGRERDTTKFKEGHFDLTFPIDIDHPIRFAGRRNGHAAEFLSDLKTALPYVFRFQTAAVRSRKPHPDFDATLVEINELGPVTARGIIEQIVRALPRGWQATKLPSHIILYKEARHYPAGDVIATS
;
A
#
# COMPACT_ATOMS: atom_id res chain seq x y z
N MET A 1 -46.77 32.78 9.29
CA MET A 1 -45.59 33.54 9.74
C MET A 1 -45.89 34.12 11.12
N ILE A 2 -45.06 33.80 12.12
CA ILE A 2 -45.17 34.34 13.48
C ILE A 2 -44.32 35.63 13.54
N PRO A 3 -44.90 36.80 13.90
CA PRO A 3 -44.14 38.04 14.03
C PRO A 3 -42.99 37.90 15.03
N GLY A 4 -41.77 38.28 14.64
CA GLY A 4 -40.57 38.20 15.49
C GLY A 4 -39.89 36.83 15.55
N TYR A 5 -40.38 35.84 14.80
CA TYR A 5 -39.81 34.49 14.73
C TYR A 5 -39.44 34.15 13.29
N VAL A 6 -38.28 33.52 13.11
CA VAL A 6 -37.84 32.94 11.83
C VAL A 6 -37.09 31.64 12.10
N ASP A 7 -37.39 30.61 11.33
CA ASP A 7 -36.58 29.40 11.30
C ASP A 7 -35.26 29.71 10.59
N PHE A 8 -34.15 29.39 11.25
CA PHE A 8 -32.81 29.49 10.68
C PHE A 8 -32.19 28.10 10.60
N GLU A 9 -31.88 27.66 9.39
CA GLU A 9 -31.13 26.44 9.15
C GLU A 9 -29.75 26.80 8.62
N PHE A 10 -28.70 26.46 9.38
CA PHE A 10 -27.32 26.63 8.94
C PHE A 10 -26.84 25.34 8.29
N ASP A 11 -26.52 25.43 6.99
CA ASP A 11 -25.93 24.33 6.23
C ASP A 11 -24.44 24.16 6.56
N LEU A 12 -24.20 23.71 7.79
CA LEU A 12 -22.86 23.42 8.31
C LEU A 12 -22.07 22.45 7.39
N PRO A 13 -22.68 21.38 6.82
CA PRO A 13 -21.98 20.51 5.88
C PRO A 13 -21.43 21.23 4.65
N ASN A 14 -22.25 22.02 3.94
CA ASN A 14 -21.79 22.70 2.73
C ASN A 14 -20.83 23.85 3.04
N ALA A 15 -21.04 24.56 4.15
CA ALA A 15 -20.10 25.59 4.61
C ALA A 15 -18.72 24.98 4.93
N LEU A 16 -18.69 23.85 5.64
CA LEU A 16 -17.45 23.13 5.94
C LEU A 16 -16.76 22.63 4.67
N LEU A 17 -17.50 22.02 3.74
CA LEU A 17 -16.96 21.55 2.47
C LEU A 17 -16.36 22.69 1.65
N SER A 18 -17.09 23.80 1.50
CA SER A 18 -16.64 24.95 0.71
C SER A 18 -15.37 25.57 1.29
N HIS A 19 -15.30 25.69 2.62
CA HIS A 19 -14.11 26.19 3.28
C HIS A 19 -12.93 25.22 3.14
N LEU A 20 -13.16 23.91 3.26
CA LEU A 20 -12.14 22.88 3.08
C LEU A 20 -11.57 22.87 1.66
N ILE A 21 -12.42 23.05 0.64
CA ILE A 21 -11.99 23.19 -0.76
C ILE A 21 -11.07 24.41 -0.90
N GLY A 22 -11.48 25.57 -0.38
CA GLY A 22 -10.64 26.77 -0.42
C GLY A 22 -9.26 26.56 0.21
N VAL A 23 -9.23 25.92 1.40
CA VAL A 23 -7.95 25.56 2.06
C VAL A 23 -7.11 24.64 1.17
N LEU A 24 -7.70 23.58 0.61
CA LEU A 24 -6.96 22.62 -0.22
C LEU A 24 -6.43 23.25 -1.52
N ASP A 25 -7.21 24.13 -2.15
CA ASP A 25 -6.85 24.77 -3.41
C ASP A 25 -5.71 25.80 -3.21
N GLU A 26 -5.65 26.48 -2.07
CA GLU A 26 -4.60 27.45 -1.70
C GLU A 26 -3.29 26.79 -1.23
N MET A 27 -3.31 25.52 -0.83
CA MET A 27 -2.12 24.82 -0.36
C MET A 27 -1.15 24.48 -1.49
N ASP A 28 0.16 24.58 -1.23
CA ASP A 28 1.18 23.94 -2.06
C ASP A 28 1.33 22.45 -1.69
N PRO A 29 1.46 21.55 -2.67
CA PRO A 29 1.70 20.13 -2.39
C PRO A 29 3.16 19.87 -1.98
N ALA A 30 3.38 18.92 -1.07
CA ALA A 30 4.70 18.42 -0.69
C ALA A 30 4.95 17.00 -1.21
N LEU A 31 6.20 16.58 -1.39
CA LEU A 31 6.51 15.22 -1.87
C LEU A 31 6.05 14.16 -0.85
N LEU A 32 5.53 13.04 -1.34
CA LEU A 32 5.07 11.92 -0.50
C LEU A 32 6.26 11.05 -0.10
N ASP A 33 7.07 11.54 0.84
CA ASP A 33 8.26 10.85 1.36
C ASP A 33 8.32 10.88 2.92
N PRO A 34 9.15 10.03 3.55
CA PRO A 34 9.23 9.97 5.01
C PRO A 34 9.64 11.27 5.70
N GLU A 35 10.44 12.11 5.04
CA GLU A 35 10.94 13.36 5.61
C GLU A 35 9.79 14.36 5.76
N ASN A 36 9.05 14.60 4.69
CA ASN A 36 7.87 15.47 4.67
C ASN A 36 6.73 14.96 5.57
N LEU A 37 6.65 13.65 5.81
CA LEU A 37 5.64 13.07 6.70
C LEU A 37 5.97 13.16 8.20
N THR A 38 7.23 13.45 8.56
CA THR A 38 7.68 13.44 9.97
C THR A 38 6.97 14.52 10.81
N SER A 39 6.68 15.68 10.21
CA SER A 39 6.04 16.83 10.86
C SER A 39 4.50 16.72 10.92
N ILE A 40 3.90 15.76 10.23
CA ILE A 40 2.44 15.61 10.18
C ILE A 40 1.93 15.04 11.51
N PRO A 41 0.92 15.67 12.13
CA PRO A 41 0.33 15.14 13.35
C PRO A 41 -0.41 13.82 13.08
N GLU A 42 -0.35 12.91 14.04
CA GLU A 42 -1.22 11.72 14.05
C GLU A 42 -2.63 12.15 14.44
N ALA A 43 -3.40 12.60 13.47
CA ALA A 43 -4.73 13.16 13.68
C ALA A 43 -5.69 12.74 12.57
N GLN A 44 -6.99 12.80 12.87
CA GLN A 44 -8.02 12.64 11.87
C GLN A 44 -7.99 13.78 10.84
N GLY A 45 -8.43 13.49 9.62
CA GLY A 45 -8.45 14.50 8.55
C GLY A 45 -8.68 13.91 7.17
N VAL A 46 -8.45 14.75 6.16
CA VAL A 46 -8.48 14.39 4.75
C VAL A 46 -7.13 14.67 4.10
N TYR A 47 -6.84 13.97 3.02
CA TYR A 47 -5.65 14.19 2.22
C TYR A 47 -5.91 13.92 0.74
N GLN A 48 -5.12 14.58 -0.09
CA GLN A 48 -5.09 14.43 -1.54
C GLN A 48 -3.72 13.92 -1.95
N LEU A 49 -3.65 13.02 -2.94
CA LEU A 49 -2.41 12.63 -3.61
C LEU A 49 -2.46 13.05 -5.07
N PHE A 50 -1.31 13.48 -5.56
CA PHE A 50 -1.12 13.94 -6.92
C PHE A 50 -0.02 13.13 -7.60
N LEU A 51 -0.19 12.83 -8.88
CA LEU A 51 0.84 12.25 -9.74
C LEU A 51 1.12 13.25 -10.87
N ASP A 52 2.35 13.74 -10.95
CA ASP A 52 2.76 14.79 -11.90
C ASP A 52 1.83 16.02 -11.84
N GLY A 53 1.43 16.41 -10.63
CA GLY A 53 0.52 17.53 -10.38
C GLY A 53 -0.97 17.24 -10.60
N ASN A 54 -1.34 16.08 -11.13
CA ASN A 54 -2.73 15.70 -11.34
C ASN A 54 -3.29 15.01 -10.09
N LEU A 55 -4.45 15.45 -9.61
CA LEU A 55 -5.12 14.82 -8.46
C LEU A 55 -5.53 13.38 -8.83
N VAL A 56 -4.96 12.38 -8.15
CA VAL A 56 -5.24 10.97 -8.43
C VAL A 56 -5.95 10.26 -7.29
N TYR A 57 -5.81 10.74 -6.05
CA TYR A 57 -6.41 10.10 -4.89
C TYR A 57 -6.90 11.12 -3.86
N ILE A 58 -8.07 10.84 -3.27
CA ILE A 58 -8.55 11.52 -2.07
C ILE A 58 -8.80 10.44 -1.03
N GLY A 59 -8.33 10.66 0.19
CA GLY A 59 -8.61 9.76 1.30
C GLY A 59 -8.93 10.51 2.58
N LYS A 60 -9.53 9.77 3.51
CA LYS A 60 -9.76 10.23 4.88
C LYS A 60 -9.09 9.30 5.88
N THR A 61 -9.03 9.79 7.10
CA THR A 61 -8.59 9.01 8.26
C THR A 61 -9.35 9.44 9.50
N ASP A 62 -9.65 8.48 10.36
CA ASP A 62 -10.10 8.72 11.73
C ASP A 62 -8.90 8.96 12.67
N ALA A 63 -9.19 9.18 13.95
CA ALA A 63 -8.18 9.43 14.97
C ALA A 63 -7.34 8.19 15.34
N GLU A 64 -7.83 6.97 15.07
CA GLU A 64 -7.10 5.73 15.38
C GLU A 64 -6.07 5.39 14.29
N ALA A 65 -6.43 5.62 13.03
CA ALA A 65 -5.56 5.43 11.89
C ALA A 65 -4.61 6.61 11.68
N GLY A 66 -5.08 7.85 11.86
CA GLY A 66 -4.32 9.10 11.71
C GLY A 66 -3.69 9.40 10.33
N LEU A 67 -3.49 10.70 10.06
CA LEU A 67 -2.97 11.21 8.77
C LEU A 67 -1.57 10.69 8.46
N ARG A 68 -0.63 10.86 9.39
CA ARG A 68 0.77 10.48 9.18
C ARG A 68 0.92 9.00 8.90
N LYS A 69 0.29 8.11 9.68
CA LYS A 69 0.38 6.66 9.46
C LYS A 69 -0.29 6.23 8.16
N ARG A 70 -1.42 6.84 7.77
CA ARG A 70 -2.08 6.52 6.50
C ARG A 70 -1.26 6.99 5.30
N LEU A 71 -0.73 8.21 5.32
CA LEU A 71 0.16 8.72 4.28
C LEU A 71 1.47 7.92 4.22
N GLY A 72 2.05 7.53 5.36
CA GLY A 72 3.24 6.69 5.40
C GLY A 72 3.04 5.32 4.76
N ARG A 73 1.85 4.72 4.91
CA ARG A 73 1.51 3.48 4.19
C ARG A 73 1.44 3.70 2.68
N HIS A 74 0.92 4.84 2.23
CA HIS A 74 0.87 5.18 0.81
C HIS A 74 2.26 5.45 0.25
N ALA A 75 3.12 6.16 1.01
CA ALA A 75 4.52 6.40 0.65
C ALA A 75 5.27 5.07 0.45
N LEU A 76 5.09 4.10 1.35
CA LEU A 76 5.65 2.74 1.15
C LEU A 76 5.03 2.05 -0.07
N LYS A 77 3.71 2.13 -0.25
CA LYS A 77 3.00 1.41 -1.32
C LYS A 77 3.47 1.80 -2.73
N ILE A 78 3.89 3.05 -2.93
CA ILE A 78 4.38 3.55 -4.23
C ILE A 78 5.86 3.26 -4.50
N MET A 79 6.63 2.82 -3.49
CA MET A 79 8.03 2.43 -3.67
C MET A 79 8.14 1.11 -4.43
N HIS A 80 9.26 0.96 -5.16
CA HIS A 80 9.62 -0.25 -5.92
C HIS A 80 8.47 -0.71 -6.83
N ARG A 81 7.92 0.21 -7.61
CA ARG A 81 6.86 -0.04 -8.59
C ARG A 81 7.39 0.25 -9.98
N VAL A 82 7.03 -0.61 -10.93
CA VAL A 82 7.36 -0.39 -12.34
C VAL A 82 6.59 0.84 -12.84
N GLY A 83 7.30 1.81 -13.42
CA GLY A 83 6.69 3.00 -14.03
C GLY A 83 6.22 4.10 -13.07
N LEU A 84 6.48 3.96 -11.76
CA LEU A 84 6.11 4.95 -10.75
C LEU A 84 7.34 5.35 -9.92
N ASP A 85 7.82 6.57 -10.17
CA ASP A 85 8.85 7.21 -9.36
C ASP A 85 8.17 7.95 -8.21
N THR A 86 8.67 7.77 -6.99
CA THR A 86 8.12 8.44 -5.79
C THR A 86 8.30 9.95 -5.84
N ALA A 87 9.31 10.45 -6.55
CA ALA A 87 9.52 11.89 -6.74
C ALA A 87 8.42 12.57 -7.57
N ARG A 88 7.57 11.80 -8.25
CA ARG A 88 6.42 12.29 -9.01
C ARG A 88 5.13 12.37 -8.18
N VAL A 89 5.14 11.83 -6.97
CA VAL A 89 3.96 11.76 -6.11
C VAL A 89 4.07 12.80 -5.01
N SER A 90 3.06 13.67 -4.93
CA SER A 90 2.95 14.70 -3.90
C SER A 90 1.60 14.61 -3.18
N PHE A 91 1.48 15.27 -2.04
CA PHE A 91 0.29 15.24 -1.21
C PHE A 91 -0.06 16.62 -0.63
N LYS A 92 -1.34 16.75 -0.28
CA LYS A 92 -1.87 17.80 0.61
C LYS A 92 -2.63 17.11 1.73
N ALA A 93 -2.57 17.63 2.96
CA ALA A 93 -3.24 17.02 4.11
C ALA A 93 -3.81 18.09 5.05
N VAL A 94 -5.07 17.93 5.44
CA VAL A 94 -5.77 18.87 6.32
C VAL A 94 -6.31 18.09 7.52
N ARG A 95 -5.86 18.49 8.72
CA ARG A 95 -6.43 17.99 9.99
C ARG A 95 -7.81 18.58 10.18
N ILE A 96 -8.76 17.77 10.62
CA ILE A 96 -10.13 18.19 10.94
C ILE A 96 -10.37 18.03 12.44
N TYR A 97 -10.74 19.11 13.13
CA TYR A 97 -10.94 19.10 14.59
C TYR A 97 -12.30 18.53 15.00
N VAL A 98 -13.35 18.80 14.22
CA VAL A 98 -14.72 18.38 14.52
C VAL A 98 -15.25 17.59 13.34
N PHE A 99 -15.58 16.32 13.58
CA PHE A 99 -16.33 15.56 12.60
C PHE A 99 -17.81 15.90 12.76
N THR A 100 -18.37 16.65 11.82
CA THR A 100 -19.80 16.52 11.52
C THR A 100 -19.99 15.15 10.88
N ALA A 101 -21.17 14.52 10.98
CA ALA A 101 -21.48 13.22 10.37
C ALA A 101 -21.54 13.27 8.81
N VAL A 102 -20.63 14.03 8.20
CA VAL A 102 -20.60 14.41 6.79
C VAL A 102 -19.55 13.56 6.10
N ASP A 103 -19.93 12.95 4.98
CA ASP A 103 -19.03 12.15 4.17
C ASP A 103 -18.15 13.02 3.26
N LEU A 104 -17.20 13.73 3.88
CA LEU A 104 -16.33 14.69 3.22
C LEU A 104 -15.52 14.07 2.07
N GLU A 105 -15.08 12.81 2.20
CA GLU A 105 -14.35 12.11 1.13
C GLU A 105 -15.20 12.00 -0.14
N SER A 106 -16.42 11.48 -0.04
CA SER A 106 -17.32 11.37 -1.20
C SER A 106 -17.71 12.73 -1.78
N GLN A 107 -17.86 13.74 -0.93
CA GLN A 107 -18.16 15.11 -1.37
C GLN A 107 -16.98 15.73 -2.12
N LEU A 108 -15.75 15.58 -1.62
CA LEU A 108 -14.54 16.03 -2.30
C LEU A 108 -14.33 15.28 -3.62
N ILE A 109 -14.49 13.96 -3.64
CA ILE A 109 -14.42 13.17 -4.88
C ILE A 109 -15.43 13.71 -5.90
N ARG A 110 -16.68 13.98 -5.49
CA ARG A 110 -17.70 14.54 -6.37
C ARG A 110 -17.33 15.94 -6.87
N HIS A 111 -16.82 16.79 -5.98
CA HIS A 111 -16.42 18.15 -6.30
C HIS A 111 -15.31 18.17 -7.37
N TYR A 112 -14.27 17.35 -7.19
CA TYR A 112 -13.14 17.27 -8.12
C TYR A 112 -13.39 16.38 -9.36
N GLY A 113 -14.65 16.22 -9.78
CA GLY A 113 -15.00 15.57 -11.05
C GLY A 113 -15.20 14.05 -11.00
N GLY A 114 -15.31 13.47 -9.80
CA GLY A 114 -15.66 12.07 -9.58
C GLY A 114 -14.52 11.09 -9.84
N LEU A 115 -14.82 9.79 -9.76
CA LEU A 115 -13.83 8.69 -9.88
C LEU A 115 -13.04 8.69 -11.19
N ARG A 116 -13.53 9.36 -12.24
CA ARG A 116 -12.81 9.50 -13.51
C ARG A 116 -11.60 10.43 -13.40
N GLN A 117 -11.69 11.46 -12.56
CA GLN A 117 -10.60 12.40 -12.33
C GLN A 117 -9.66 11.92 -11.23
N VAL A 118 -10.18 11.25 -10.19
CA VAL A 118 -9.38 10.66 -9.12
C VAL A 118 -9.08 9.18 -9.38
N SER A 119 -8.24 8.93 -10.38
CA SER A 119 -8.02 7.59 -10.97
C SER A 119 -7.61 6.48 -9.98
N TRP A 120 -7.03 6.81 -8.82
CA TRP A 120 -6.64 5.82 -7.82
C TRP A 120 -7.78 5.49 -6.84
N ASN A 121 -8.80 6.32 -6.70
CA ASN A 121 -9.99 5.99 -5.90
C ASN A 121 -10.77 4.85 -6.58
N GLY A 122 -11.12 3.82 -5.80
CA GLY A 122 -11.81 2.63 -6.33
C GLY A 122 -10.96 1.69 -7.20
N SER A 123 -9.70 2.05 -7.50
CA SER A 123 -8.76 1.26 -8.32
C SER A 123 -8.04 0.13 -7.55
N GLY A 124 -8.19 0.06 -6.23
CA GLY A 124 -7.40 -0.82 -5.36
C GLY A 124 -6.20 -0.16 -4.66
N PHE A 125 -5.88 1.09 -4.98
CA PHE A 125 -4.80 1.83 -4.30
C PHE A 125 -5.02 1.93 -2.78
N GLY A 126 -6.23 2.24 -2.32
CA GLY A 126 -6.56 2.33 -0.89
C GLY A 126 -6.77 0.99 -0.17
N SER A 127 -6.74 -0.14 -0.89
CA SER A 127 -7.07 -1.47 -0.35
C SER A 127 -5.97 -2.03 0.54
N ASN A 128 -6.37 -2.67 1.63
CA ASN A 128 -5.49 -3.47 2.48
C ASN A 128 -5.23 -4.86 1.85
N ASP A 129 -4.28 -5.60 2.42
CA ASP A 129 -4.02 -7.00 2.03
C ASP A 129 -5.30 -7.84 2.15
N PRO A 130 -5.83 -8.40 1.04
CA PRO A 130 -7.07 -9.16 1.06
C PRO A 130 -6.90 -10.59 1.63
N GLY A 131 -5.66 -11.02 1.88
CA GLY A 131 -5.34 -12.36 2.41
C GLY A 131 -5.40 -13.48 1.36
N ARG A 132 -4.98 -14.68 1.78
CA ARG A 132 -4.74 -15.83 0.89
C ARG A 132 -5.93 -16.23 0.03
N GLU A 133 -7.14 -16.18 0.58
CA GLU A 133 -8.37 -16.59 -0.13
C GLU A 133 -8.69 -15.72 -1.35
N ARG A 134 -8.00 -14.59 -1.51
CA ARG A 134 -8.19 -13.66 -2.63
C ARG A 134 -7.00 -13.60 -3.57
N ASP A 135 -5.95 -14.40 -3.35
CA ASP A 135 -4.77 -14.44 -4.23
C ASP A 135 -5.13 -14.90 -5.67
N THR A 136 -6.24 -15.63 -5.86
CA THR A 136 -6.75 -16.02 -7.19
C THR A 136 -7.71 -15.01 -7.84
N THR A 137 -7.99 -13.90 -7.17
CA THR A 137 -8.94 -12.89 -7.67
C THR A 137 -8.37 -12.22 -8.90
N LYS A 138 -9.17 -12.13 -9.97
CA LYS A 138 -8.79 -11.35 -11.15
C LYS A 138 -8.85 -9.85 -10.82
N PHE A 139 -7.76 -9.16 -11.10
CA PHE A 139 -7.72 -7.70 -11.04
C PHE A 139 -8.61 -7.12 -12.15
N LYS A 140 -9.33 -6.04 -11.84
CA LYS A 140 -10.14 -5.32 -12.83
C LYS A 140 -9.23 -4.48 -13.73
N GLU A 141 -9.70 -4.18 -14.93
CA GLU A 141 -9.03 -3.21 -15.81
C GLU A 141 -8.91 -1.84 -15.09
N GLY A 142 -7.77 -1.17 -15.27
CA GLY A 142 -7.46 0.09 -14.58
C GLY A 142 -7.11 -0.06 -13.09
N HIS A 143 -6.93 -1.29 -12.59
CA HIS A 143 -6.50 -1.51 -11.21
C HIS A 143 -5.08 -0.98 -10.98
N PHE A 144 -4.87 -0.28 -9.85
CA PHE A 144 -3.59 0.36 -9.53
C PHE A 144 -2.40 -0.59 -9.65
N ASP A 145 -2.48 -1.77 -9.03
CA ASP A 145 -1.39 -2.74 -9.04
C ASP A 145 -1.14 -3.40 -10.42
N LEU A 146 -2.06 -3.29 -11.38
CA LEU A 146 -1.78 -3.70 -12.77
C LEU A 146 -1.05 -2.59 -13.54
N THR A 147 -1.42 -1.34 -13.29
CA THR A 147 -0.77 -0.16 -13.90
C THR A 147 0.64 0.05 -13.36
N PHE A 148 0.82 -0.14 -12.05
CA PHE A 148 2.08 0.04 -11.32
C PHE A 148 2.38 -1.23 -10.50
N PRO A 149 2.75 -2.35 -11.16
CA PRO A 149 3.05 -3.59 -10.45
C PRO A 149 4.34 -3.45 -9.64
N ILE A 150 4.49 -4.28 -8.62
CA ILE A 150 5.73 -4.36 -7.85
C ILE A 150 6.91 -4.73 -8.76
N ASP A 151 8.03 -4.06 -8.51
CA ASP A 151 9.31 -4.34 -9.12
C ASP A 151 10.16 -5.17 -8.15
N ILE A 152 10.25 -6.46 -8.43
CA ILE A 152 10.99 -7.43 -7.60
C ILE A 152 12.46 -7.53 -8.00
N ASP A 153 12.83 -6.84 -9.08
CA ASP A 153 14.17 -6.74 -9.63
C ASP A 153 14.85 -5.42 -9.21
N HIS A 154 14.12 -4.54 -8.52
CA HIS A 154 14.68 -3.36 -7.88
C HIS A 154 15.66 -3.74 -6.76
N PRO A 155 16.85 -3.09 -6.68
CA PRO A 155 17.79 -3.32 -5.60
C PRO A 155 17.19 -2.99 -4.23
N ILE A 156 17.35 -3.90 -3.27
CA ILE A 156 16.88 -3.71 -1.90
C ILE A 156 18.06 -3.55 -0.94
N ARG A 157 17.85 -2.79 0.13
CA ARG A 157 18.77 -2.77 1.25
C ARG A 157 18.52 -4.00 2.12
N PHE A 158 19.17 -5.10 1.78
CA PHE A 158 19.11 -6.33 2.54
C PHE A 158 20.25 -6.37 3.55
N ALA A 159 19.94 -6.19 4.83
CA ALA A 159 20.91 -6.34 5.93
C ALA A 159 20.97 -7.79 6.45
N GLY A 160 20.66 -8.76 5.59
CA GLY A 160 20.54 -10.15 5.98
C GLY A 160 21.90 -10.85 6.15
N ARG A 161 21.82 -12.05 6.69
CA ARG A 161 22.98 -12.92 6.93
C ARG A 161 23.47 -13.52 5.61
N ARG A 162 24.70 -14.03 5.56
CA ARG A 162 25.15 -14.87 4.43
C ARG A 162 24.64 -16.30 4.53
N ASN A 163 24.57 -16.82 5.75
CA ASN A 163 24.13 -18.17 6.07
C ASN A 163 23.11 -18.12 7.21
N GLY A 164 22.11 -18.99 7.17
CA GLY A 164 21.07 -19.07 8.20
C GLY A 164 19.91 -19.98 7.80
N HIS A 165 18.88 -20.01 8.64
CA HIS A 165 17.66 -20.75 8.33
C HIS A 165 16.78 -19.95 7.37
N ALA A 166 16.09 -20.61 6.45
CA ALA A 166 15.19 -19.96 5.49
C ALA A 166 14.17 -19.04 6.20
N ALA A 167 13.67 -19.43 7.37
CA ALA A 167 12.76 -18.61 8.18
C ALA A 167 13.33 -17.22 8.54
N GLU A 168 14.63 -17.14 8.84
CA GLU A 168 15.31 -15.89 9.17
C GLU A 168 15.38 -14.97 7.95
N PHE A 169 15.79 -15.52 6.81
CA PHE A 169 15.83 -14.79 5.54
C PHE A 169 14.46 -14.27 5.10
N LEU A 170 13.40 -15.07 5.26
CA LEU A 170 12.03 -14.67 4.94
C LEU A 170 11.55 -13.52 5.85
N SER A 171 11.95 -13.54 7.13
CA SER A 171 11.66 -12.47 8.09
C SER A 171 12.40 -11.18 7.73
N ASP A 172 13.70 -11.28 7.44
CA ASP A 172 14.53 -10.15 7.05
C ASP A 172 14.01 -9.51 5.75
N LEU A 173 13.64 -10.34 4.77
CA LEU A 173 13.10 -9.88 3.50
C LEU A 173 11.74 -9.19 3.71
N LYS A 174 10.86 -9.73 4.56
CA LYS A 174 9.57 -9.11 4.86
C LYS A 174 9.71 -7.71 5.48
N THR A 175 10.78 -7.45 6.23
CA THR A 175 11.10 -6.12 6.78
C THR A 175 11.70 -5.19 5.74
N ALA A 176 12.51 -5.72 4.82
CA ALA A 176 13.22 -4.92 3.81
C ALA A 176 12.33 -4.45 2.64
N LEU A 177 11.22 -5.15 2.38
CA LEU A 177 10.36 -4.86 1.23
C LEU A 177 9.30 -3.79 1.53
N PRO A 178 9.08 -2.83 0.62
CA PRO A 178 8.03 -1.82 0.78
C PRO A 178 6.64 -2.32 0.36
N TYR A 179 6.55 -3.57 -0.10
CA TYR A 179 5.32 -4.26 -0.48
C TYR A 179 5.16 -5.55 0.30
N VAL A 180 3.96 -6.12 0.26
CA VAL A 180 3.65 -7.33 1.01
C VAL A 180 4.49 -8.51 0.49
N PHE A 181 5.08 -9.24 1.43
CA PHE A 181 5.61 -10.57 1.19
C PHE A 181 4.96 -11.54 2.16
N ARG A 182 4.23 -12.52 1.61
CA ARG A 182 3.54 -13.56 2.39
C ARG A 182 4.22 -14.89 2.18
N PHE A 183 4.41 -15.63 3.26
CA PHE A 183 4.91 -17.00 3.21
C PHE A 183 4.08 -17.89 4.14
N GLN A 184 4.05 -19.18 3.84
CA GLN A 184 3.23 -20.15 4.58
C GLN A 184 3.65 -20.23 6.05
N THR A 185 2.67 -20.17 6.94
CA THR A 185 2.86 -20.40 8.37
C THR A 185 2.58 -21.87 8.70
N ALA A 186 2.99 -22.32 9.89
CA ALA A 186 2.77 -23.70 10.34
C ALA A 186 1.28 -24.10 10.36
N ALA A 187 0.38 -23.14 10.52
CA ALA A 187 -1.07 -23.33 10.44
C ALA A 187 -1.75 -21.99 10.09
N VAL A 188 -3.00 -22.02 9.58
CA VAL A 188 -3.76 -20.84 9.10
C VAL A 188 -3.79 -19.66 10.07
N ARG A 189 -3.76 -19.92 11.39
CA ARG A 189 -3.76 -18.87 12.44
C ARG A 189 -2.44 -18.76 13.20
N SER A 190 -1.42 -19.48 12.78
CA SER A 190 -0.09 -19.44 13.40
C SER A 190 0.68 -18.22 12.92
N ARG A 191 1.45 -17.61 13.83
CA ARG A 191 2.51 -16.64 13.48
C ARG A 191 3.85 -17.31 13.21
N LYS A 192 3.98 -18.61 13.49
CA LYS A 192 5.22 -19.36 13.29
C LYS A 192 5.37 -19.72 11.81
N PRO A 193 6.58 -19.60 11.24
CA PRO A 193 6.91 -20.11 9.91
C PRO A 193 6.56 -21.60 9.77
N HIS A 194 6.39 -22.08 8.54
CA HIS A 194 6.25 -23.51 8.27
C HIS A 194 7.53 -24.27 8.67
N PRO A 195 7.46 -25.49 9.22
CA PRO A 195 8.62 -26.24 9.69
C PRO A 195 9.76 -26.42 8.67
N ASP A 196 9.44 -26.60 7.39
CA ASP A 196 10.45 -26.64 6.31
C ASP A 196 11.36 -25.40 6.31
N PHE A 197 10.84 -24.21 6.65
CA PHE A 197 11.63 -22.99 6.69
C PHE A 197 12.62 -22.96 7.86
N ASP A 198 12.24 -23.56 8.99
CA ASP A 198 13.11 -23.70 10.16
C ASP A 198 14.13 -24.84 9.97
N ALA A 199 13.80 -25.86 9.18
CA ALA A 199 14.70 -26.99 8.94
C ALA A 199 15.72 -26.76 7.80
N THR A 200 15.48 -25.79 6.92
CA THR A 200 16.29 -25.56 5.73
C THR A 200 17.36 -24.52 5.98
N LEU A 201 18.63 -24.89 5.78
CA LEU A 201 19.76 -23.97 5.74
C LEU A 201 19.90 -23.37 4.34
N VAL A 202 20.08 -22.05 4.28
CA VAL A 202 20.28 -21.30 3.05
C VAL A 202 21.62 -20.57 3.15
N GLU A 203 22.38 -20.64 2.06
CA GLU A 203 23.56 -19.83 1.81
C GLU A 203 23.24 -18.88 0.65
N ILE A 204 23.29 -17.57 0.91
CA ILE A 204 23.06 -16.54 -0.10
C ILE A 204 24.40 -16.15 -0.71
N ASN A 205 24.58 -16.53 -1.97
CA ASN A 205 25.75 -16.20 -2.77
C ASN A 205 25.49 -14.91 -3.54
N GLU A 206 25.98 -13.79 -3.02
CA GLU A 206 25.80 -12.48 -3.66
C GLU A 206 26.97 -12.15 -4.59
N LEU A 207 26.67 -12.07 -5.89
CA LEU A 207 27.50 -11.40 -6.90
C LEU A 207 26.65 -10.28 -7.52
N GLY A 208 26.70 -9.07 -6.94
CA GLY A 208 26.01 -7.87 -7.47
C GLY A 208 24.89 -7.32 -6.58
N PRO A 209 24.06 -6.38 -7.09
CA PRO A 209 22.96 -5.79 -6.34
C PRO A 209 21.93 -6.82 -5.88
N VAL A 210 21.56 -6.74 -4.60
CA VAL A 210 20.64 -7.69 -3.98
C VAL A 210 19.19 -7.32 -4.36
N THR A 211 18.44 -8.27 -4.93
CA THR A 211 17.04 -8.10 -5.33
C THR A 211 16.13 -9.08 -4.60
N ALA A 212 14.83 -8.76 -4.51
CA ALA A 212 13.84 -9.64 -3.92
C ALA A 212 13.77 -10.97 -4.69
N ARG A 213 13.79 -10.92 -6.03
CA ARG A 213 13.83 -12.13 -6.87
C ARG A 213 15.04 -13.01 -6.56
N GLY A 214 16.24 -12.43 -6.55
CA GLY A 214 17.48 -13.17 -6.37
C GLY A 214 17.58 -13.89 -5.03
N ILE A 215 17.12 -13.25 -3.94
CA ILE A 215 17.04 -13.90 -2.63
C ILE A 215 16.00 -15.02 -2.63
N ILE A 216 14.79 -14.75 -3.12
CA ILE A 216 13.69 -15.72 -3.07
C ILE A 216 14.02 -16.96 -3.89
N GLU A 217 14.63 -16.82 -5.08
CA GLU A 217 15.06 -17.95 -5.89
C GLU A 217 16.05 -18.84 -5.15
N GLN A 218 17.02 -18.25 -4.43
CA GLN A 218 18.00 -19.01 -3.65
C GLN A 218 17.37 -19.73 -2.46
N ILE A 219 16.46 -19.07 -1.74
CA ILE A 219 15.69 -19.70 -0.66
C ILE A 219 14.90 -20.88 -1.21
N VAL A 220 14.12 -20.68 -2.28
CA VAL A 220 13.25 -21.72 -2.83
C VAL A 220 14.05 -22.91 -3.33
N ARG A 221 15.19 -22.70 -4.01
CA ARG A 221 16.06 -23.80 -4.46
C ARG A 221 16.59 -24.68 -3.31
N ALA A 222 16.73 -24.14 -2.11
CA ALA A 222 17.18 -24.89 -0.95
C ALA A 222 16.06 -25.66 -0.24
N LEU A 223 14.79 -25.28 -0.44
CA LEU A 223 13.65 -25.91 0.21
C LEU A 223 13.40 -27.35 -0.30
N PRO A 224 12.75 -28.22 0.49
CA PRO A 224 12.25 -29.50 0.01
C PRO A 224 11.31 -29.33 -1.19
N ARG A 225 11.04 -30.39 -1.98
CA ARG A 225 10.14 -30.27 -3.14
C ARG A 225 8.73 -29.78 -2.80
N GLY A 226 8.13 -29.05 -3.73
CA GLY A 226 6.72 -28.64 -3.69
C GLY A 226 6.45 -27.24 -3.16
N TRP A 227 7.48 -26.39 -3.06
CA TRP A 227 7.32 -24.97 -2.78
C TRP A 227 7.24 -24.18 -4.07
N GLN A 228 6.38 -23.15 -4.09
CA GLN A 228 6.21 -22.23 -5.19
C GLN A 228 6.21 -20.80 -4.68
N ALA A 229 7.13 -19.99 -5.21
CA ALA A 229 7.08 -18.54 -5.10
C ALA A 229 6.37 -17.94 -6.31
N THR A 230 5.41 -17.06 -6.08
CA THR A 230 4.65 -16.37 -7.13
C THR A 230 4.66 -14.87 -6.88
N LYS A 231 5.03 -14.10 -7.90
CA LYS A 231 4.87 -12.64 -7.93
C LYS A 231 3.45 -12.34 -8.41
N LEU A 232 2.64 -11.74 -7.55
CA LEU A 232 1.38 -11.09 -7.92
C LEU A 232 1.65 -9.60 -8.23
N PRO A 233 0.72 -8.86 -8.86
CA PRO A 233 0.96 -7.48 -9.25
C PRO A 233 1.24 -6.57 -8.03
N SER A 234 0.66 -6.89 -6.87
CA SER A 234 0.78 -6.09 -5.65
C SER A 234 1.75 -6.62 -4.59
N HIS A 235 2.13 -7.91 -4.66
CA HIS A 235 2.84 -8.58 -3.59
C HIS A 235 3.47 -9.91 -4.05
N ILE A 236 4.29 -10.52 -3.21
CA ILE A 236 4.84 -11.86 -3.44
C ILE A 236 4.24 -12.85 -2.45
N ILE A 237 3.99 -14.07 -2.90
CA ILE A 237 3.57 -15.21 -2.07
C ILE A 237 4.55 -16.39 -2.20
N LEU A 238 4.77 -17.12 -1.11
CA LEU A 238 5.55 -18.36 -1.06
C LEU A 238 4.79 -19.44 -0.26
N TYR A 239 4.27 -20.44 -0.96
CA TYR A 239 3.47 -21.52 -0.37
C TYR A 239 3.94 -22.90 -0.83
N LYS A 240 3.63 -23.92 -0.03
CA LYS A 240 3.87 -25.32 -0.36
C LYS A 240 2.70 -25.86 -1.17
N GLU A 241 2.70 -25.54 -2.45
CA GLU A 241 1.67 -25.93 -3.42
C GLU A 241 2.20 -25.81 -4.85
N ALA A 242 1.45 -26.34 -5.81
CA ALA A 242 1.62 -26.10 -7.23
C ALA A 242 0.30 -25.54 -7.78
N ARG A 243 0.21 -24.21 -7.91
CA ARG A 243 -1.05 -23.53 -8.24
C ARG A 243 -0.84 -22.43 -9.27
N HIS A 244 -1.70 -22.42 -10.29
CA HIS A 244 -1.74 -21.29 -11.22
C HIS A 244 -2.54 -20.12 -10.61
N TYR A 245 -1.93 -18.94 -10.65
CA TYR A 245 -2.55 -17.68 -10.25
C TYR A 245 -2.79 -16.82 -11.50
N PRO A 246 -4.05 -16.44 -11.82
CA PRO A 246 -4.36 -15.79 -13.10
C PRO A 246 -3.60 -14.49 -13.38
N ALA A 247 -3.21 -13.76 -12.33
CA ALA A 247 -2.46 -12.51 -12.43
C ALA A 247 -1.03 -12.64 -11.87
N GLY A 248 -0.56 -13.87 -11.66
CA GLY A 248 0.71 -14.15 -11.00
C GLY A 248 1.72 -14.80 -11.92
N ASP A 249 2.97 -14.39 -11.77
CA ASP A 249 4.13 -14.99 -12.43
C ASP A 249 4.83 -15.91 -11.42
N VAL A 250 4.99 -17.19 -11.75
CA VAL A 250 5.81 -18.10 -10.93
C VAL A 250 7.27 -17.70 -11.08
N ILE A 251 7.93 -17.37 -9.97
CA ILE A 251 9.32 -16.90 -9.96
C ILE A 251 10.30 -17.99 -9.55
N ALA A 252 9.87 -18.97 -8.75
CA ALA A 252 10.70 -20.11 -8.36
C ALA A 252 9.86 -21.30 -7.89
N THR A 253 10.39 -22.51 -8.08
CA THR A 253 9.83 -23.76 -7.54
C THR A 253 10.95 -24.69 -7.05
N SER A 254 10.65 -25.51 -6.02
CA SER A 254 11.57 -26.53 -5.48
C SER A 254 11.23 -27.96 -5.86
#